data_AF-A0A3R9U9M6-F1
#
_entry.id   AF-A0A3R9U9M6-F1
#
_cell.length_a   1.000
_cell.length_b   1.000
_cell.length_c   1.000
_cell.angle_alpha   90.00
_cell.angle_beta   90.00
_cell.angle_gamma   90.00
#
_symmetry.space_group_name_H-M   'P 1'
#
loop_
_entity.id
_entity.type
_entity.pdbx_description
1 polymer ?
#
loop_
_entity_poly.entity_id
_entity_poly.type
_entity_poly.pdbx_seq_one_letter_code
_entity_poly.pdbx_strand_id
1 'polypeptide(L)' 'MIDLSLIWVGIIGLGVLIYVVMDGFDLGIGIMFPFIKNSQERDVMMNTVAPVWDGN' A
#
# COMPACT_ATOMS: atom_id res chain seq x y z
N MET A 1 -15.97 -31.00 10.35
CA MET A 1 -15.14 -30.11 11.19
C MET A 1 -14.51 -29.10 10.27
N ILE A 2 -14.55 -27.80 10.59
CA ILE A 2 -13.89 -26.80 9.75
C ILE A 2 -12.39 -26.87 10.01
N ASP A 3 -11.60 -26.94 8.94
CA ASP A 3 -10.14 -26.96 9.04
C ASP A 3 -9.62 -25.58 9.47
N LEU A 4 -9.10 -25.51 10.69
CA LEU A 4 -8.55 -24.30 11.26
C LEU A 4 -7.33 -23.81 10.47
N SER A 5 -6.54 -24.72 9.88
CA SER A 5 -5.41 -24.36 9.03
C SER A 5 -5.88 -23.61 7.78
N LEU A 6 -6.96 -24.07 7.15
CA LEU A 6 -7.53 -23.39 5.98
C LEU A 6 -8.09 -22.00 6.33
N ILE A 7 -8.74 -21.86 7.49
CA ILE A 7 -9.21 -20.55 7.98
C ILE A 7 -8.04 -19.58 8.13
N TRP A 8 -6.95 -20.01 8.79
CA TRP A 8 -5.79 -19.15 9.00
C TRP A 8 -5.08 -18.78 7.70
N VAL A 9 -4.97 -19.71 6.75
CA VAL A 9 -4.45 -19.39 5.41
C VAL A 9 -5.29 -18.30 4.74
N GLY A 10 -6.62 -18.36 4.85
CA GLY A 10 -7.50 -17.31 4.33
C GLY A 10 -7.30 -15.96 5.01
N ILE A 11 -7.21 -15.93 6.34
CA ILE A 11 -6.99 -14.70 7.12
C ILE A 11 -5.64 -14.07 6.78
N ILE A 12 -4.57 -14.86 6.79
CA ILE A 12 -3.22 -14.39 6.48
C ILE A 12 -3.15 -13.92 5.03
N GLY A 13 -3.70 -14.70 4.08
CA GLY A 13 -3.73 -14.34 2.67
C GLY A 13 -4.47 -13.02 2.42
N LEU A 14 -5.60 -12.81 3.09
CA LEU A 14 -6.34 -11.55 3.04
C LEU A 14 -5.54 -10.39 3.65
N GLY A 15 -4.90 -10.62 4.80
CA GLY A 15 -4.05 -9.61 5.44
C GLY A 15 -2.87 -9.19 4.57
N VAL A 16 -2.18 -10.16 3.96
CA VAL A 16 -1.09 -9.90 3.00
C VAL A 16 -1.61 -9.16 1.78
N LEU A 17 -2.77 -9.53 1.24
CA LEU A 17 -3.37 -8.84 0.10
C LEU A 17 -3.66 -7.36 0.43
N ILE A 18 -4.27 -7.10 1.59
CA ILE A 18 -4.56 -5.73 2.05
C ILE A 18 -3.25 -4.94 2.19
N TYR A 19 -2.25 -5.51 2.87
CA TYR A 19 -0.94 -4.89 3.03
C TYR A 19 -0.29 -4.56 1.68
N VAL A 20 -0.24 -5.51 0.75
CA VAL A 20 0.35 -5.30 -0.58
C VAL A 20 -0.37 -4.22 -1.37
N VAL A 21 -1.70 -4.09 -1.24
CA VAL A 21 -2.46 -3.02 -1.92
C VAL A 21 -2.19 -1.66 -1.28
N MET A 22 -2.21 -1.58 0.05
CA MET A 22 -2.04 -0.32 0.78
C MET A 22 -0.59 0.18 0.68
N ASP A 23 0.39 -0.64 1.07
CA ASP A 23 1.81 -0.28 1.03
C ASP A 23 2.34 -0.22 -0.42
N GLY A 24 1.79 -1.05 -1.32
CA GLY A 24 2.15 -1.02 -2.74
C GLY A 24 1.78 0.30 -3.43
N PHE A 25 0.73 0.98 -2.98
CA PHE A 25 0.39 2.32 -3.44
C PHE A 25 1.46 3.35 -3.01
N ASP A 26 1.83 3.37 -1.73
CA ASP A 26 2.82 4.30 -1.19
C ASP A 26 4.19 4.12 -1.85
N LEU A 27 4.66 2.86 -1.92
CA LEU A 27 5.91 2.51 -2.58
C LEU A 27 5.83 2.81 -4.08
N GLY A 28 4.68 2.61 -4.73
CA GLY A 28 4.46 2.96 -6.12
C GLY A 28 4.63 4.47 -6.38
N ILE A 29 4.07 5.31 -5.51
CA ILE A 29 4.27 6.77 -5.55
C ILE A 29 5.74 7.13 -5.34
N GLY A 30 6.41 6.49 -4.36
CA GLY A 30 7.85 6.68 -4.12
C GLY A 30 8.72 6.31 -5.32
N ILE A 31 8.41 5.21 -6.01
CA ILE A 31 9.10 4.80 -7.25
C ILE A 31 8.88 5.80 -8.37
N MET A 32 7.66 6.33 -8.52
CA MET A 32 7.34 7.30 -9.58
C MET A 32 7.91 8.71 -9.32
N PHE A 33 8.12 9.08 -8.05
CA PHE A 33 8.54 10.41 -7.62
C PHE A 33 9.75 11.01 -8.39
N PRO A 34 10.88 10.30 -8.60
CA PRO A 34 12.03 10.85 -9.33
C PRO A 34 11.74 11.11 -10.82
N PHE A 35 10.74 10.46 -11.41
CA PHE A 35 10.41 10.57 -12.84
C PHE A 35 9.53 11.78 -13.16
N ILE A 36 8.82 12.32 -12.17
CA ILE A 36 8.00 13.53 -12.33
C ILE A 36 8.90 14.75 -12.25
N LYS A 37 8.83 15.65 -13.23
CA LYS A 37 9.71 16.85 -13.28
C LYS A 37 9.07 18.09 -12.64
N ASN A 38 7.75 18.17 -12.64
CA ASN A 38 7.01 19.31 -12.10
C ASN A 38 6.93 19.21 -10.57
N SER A 39 7.37 20.27 -9.86
CA SER A 39 7.35 20.31 -8.40
C SER A 39 5.94 20.30 -7.84
N GLN A 40 4.98 20.94 -8.51
CA GLN A 40 3.58 20.99 -8.06
C GLN A 40 2.94 19.60 -8.13
N GLU A 41 3.25 18.82 -9.16
CA GLU A 41 2.78 17.44 -9.28
C GLU A 41 3.40 16.54 -8.20
N ARG A 42 4.69 16.73 -7.88
CA ARG A 42 5.35 16.03 -6.77
C ARG A 42 4.69 16.34 -5.43
N ASP A 43 4.36 17.60 -5.16
CA ASP A 43 3.68 18.00 -3.93
C ASP A 43 2.29 17.35 -3.83
N VAL A 44 1.54 17.31 -4.94
CA VAL A 44 0.23 16.63 -5.00
C VAL A 44 0.39 15.14 -4.72
N MET A 45 1.37 14.47 -5.32
CA MET A 45 1.65 13.04 -5.08
C MET A 45 1.95 12.78 -3.59
N MET A 46 2.83 13.57 -2.97
CA MET A 46 3.17 13.39 -1.56
C MET A 46 1.98 13.63 -0.63
N ASN A 47 1.15 14.64 -0.93
CA ASN A 47 -0.05 14.94 -0.14
C ASN A 47 -1.10 13.82 -0.21
N THR A 48 -1.09 12.98 -1.24
CA THR A 48 -2.01 11.82 -1.34
C THR A 48 -1.59 10.65 -0.45
N VAL A 49 -0.29 10.50 -0.17
CA VAL A 49 0.29 9.39 0.62
C VAL A 49 0.47 9.74 2.09
N ALA A 50 0.82 10.99 2.40
CA ALA A 50 1.12 11.45 3.76
C ALA A 50 0.09 11.06 4.85
N PRO A 51 -1.24 11.12 4.62
CA PRO A 51 -2.21 10.78 5.67
C PRO A 51 -2.43 9.27 5.86
N VAL A 52 -2.04 8.42 4.90
CA VAL A 52 -2.29 6.97 4.93
C VAL A 52 -1.04 6.15 5.24
N TRP A 53 0.14 6.69 4.95
CA TRP A 53 1.41 5.95 5.03
C TRP A 53 1.74 5.38 6.41
N ASP A 54 1.50 6.14 7.49
CA ASP A 54 1.77 5.67 8.87
C ASP A 54 0.76 4.61 9.35
N GLY A 55 -0.35 4.43 8.63
CA GLY A 55 -1.41 3.48 8.97
C GLY A 55 -1.31 2.13 8.28
N ASN A 56 -0.42 1.99 7.29
CA ASN A 56 -0.17 0.76 6.53
C ASN A 56 0.75 -0.19 7.30
#